data_AF-A0A2Z6SED5-F1
#
_entry.id   AF-A0A2Z6SED5-F1
#
_cell.length_a   1.000
_cell.length_b   1.000
_cell.length_c   1.000
_cell.angle_alpha   90.00
_cell.angle_beta   90.00
_cell.angle_gamma   90.00
#
_symmetry.space_group_name_H-M   'P 1'
#
loop_
_entity.id
_entity.type
_entity.pdbx_description
1 polymer ?
#
loop_
_entity_poly.entity_id
_entity_poly.type
_entity_poly.pdbx_seq_one_letter_code
_entity_poly.pdbx_strand_id
1 'polypeptide(L)'
;MKFFTVLLIAITLIATFAVAIPTPNDDGGKQEIHVSSPGPGPWAVKSSQAVNWWSLHIPSDSVVGVKIIDKDDNFIVFEGDSHCGTGTLNFEVGEDWKVHHEFYAVVFLKDNEDCKGFSGKFTIFKTDEYGGGYGYEQKKNY
;
A
#
# COMPACT_ATOMS: atom_id res chain seq x y z
N MET A 1 -69.15 7.10 -14.40
CA MET A 1 -68.26 5.92 -14.64
C MET A 1 -67.13 6.24 -15.62
N LYS A 2 -66.28 7.23 -15.32
CA LYS A 2 -65.06 7.55 -16.14
C LYS A 2 -63.83 7.94 -15.30
N PHE A 3 -64.00 8.18 -13.99
CA PHE A 3 -62.90 8.52 -13.08
C PHE A 3 -62.16 7.31 -12.49
N PHE A 4 -62.81 6.14 -12.41
CA PHE A 4 -62.18 4.92 -11.88
C PHE A 4 -61.22 4.24 -12.86
N THR A 5 -61.37 4.49 -14.17
CA THR A 5 -60.54 3.85 -15.20
C THR A 5 -59.16 4.49 -15.31
N VAL A 6 -59.04 5.80 -15.02
CA VAL A 6 -57.75 6.51 -15.07
C VAL A 6 -56.88 6.20 -13.84
N LEU A 7 -57.50 5.97 -12.67
CA LEU A 7 -56.78 5.62 -11.45
C LEU A 7 -56.10 4.23 -11.51
N LEU A 8 -56.64 3.30 -12.31
CA LEU A 8 -56.06 1.96 -12.49
C LEU A 8 -54.86 1.94 -13.45
N ILE A 9 -54.76 2.89 -14.38
CA ILE A 9 -53.64 2.99 -15.34
C ILE A 9 -52.41 3.65 -14.69
N ALA A 10 -52.59 4.45 -13.64
CA ALA A 10 -51.48 5.07 -12.92
C ALA A 10 -50.71 4.10 -12.01
N ILE A 11 -51.27 2.93 -11.68
CA ILE A 11 -50.68 1.99 -10.71
C ILE A 11 -49.77 0.94 -11.37
N THR A 12 -49.81 0.77 -12.71
CA THR A 12 -48.99 -0.24 -13.40
C THR A 12 -47.61 0.23 -13.83
N LEU A 13 -47.25 1.50 -13.61
CA LEU A 13 -45.94 2.06 -13.97
C LEU A 13 -44.96 2.16 -12.79
N ILE A 14 -45.07 1.28 -11.80
CA ILE A 14 -44.06 1.08 -10.75
C ILE A 14 -43.47 -0.33 -10.91
N ALA A 15 -43.09 -0.66 -12.14
CA ALA A 15 -42.29 -1.85 -12.41
C ALA A 15 -40.82 -1.49 -12.16
N THR A 16 -40.41 -1.70 -10.91
CA THR A 16 -39.05 -2.15 -10.55
C THR A 16 -37.90 -1.44 -11.26
N PHE A 17 -37.54 -0.26 -10.77
CA PHE A 17 -36.13 0.09 -10.70
C PHE A 17 -35.52 -0.82 -9.62
N ALA A 18 -35.16 -2.04 -10.01
CA ALA A 18 -34.11 -2.74 -9.29
C ALA A 18 -32.89 -1.83 -9.43
N VAL A 19 -32.64 -1.01 -8.40
CA VAL A 19 -31.35 -0.38 -8.24
C VAL A 19 -30.40 -1.56 -8.15
N ALA A 20 -29.72 -1.86 -9.26
CA ALA A 20 -28.57 -2.75 -9.24
C ALA A 20 -27.55 -2.01 -8.38
N ILE A 21 -27.65 -2.19 -7.07
CA ILE A 21 -26.52 -1.97 -6.19
C ILE A 21 -25.53 -3.00 -6.73
N PRO A 22 -24.40 -2.58 -7.32
CA PRO A 22 -23.38 -3.55 -7.67
C PRO A 22 -23.04 -4.22 -6.35
N THR A 23 -23.44 -5.48 -6.19
CA THR A 23 -22.82 -6.34 -5.19
C THR A 23 -21.34 -6.21 -5.48
N PRO A 24 -20.51 -5.83 -4.49
CA PRO A 24 -19.07 -5.92 -4.66
C PRO A 24 -18.81 -7.30 -5.25
N ASN A 25 -18.06 -7.36 -6.34
CA ASN A 25 -17.57 -8.63 -6.86
C ASN A 25 -16.61 -9.20 -5.80
N ASP A 26 -17.17 -9.78 -4.74
CA ASP A 26 -16.53 -10.81 -3.94
C ASP A 26 -16.51 -12.05 -4.84
N ASP A 27 -15.65 -12.01 -5.87
CA ASP A 27 -15.00 -13.25 -6.25
C ASP A 27 -14.39 -13.76 -4.96
N GLY A 28 -14.97 -14.81 -4.37
CA GLY A 28 -14.70 -15.32 -3.01
C GLY A 28 -13.29 -15.87 -2.81
N GLY A 29 -12.31 -15.33 -3.53
CA GLY A 29 -10.89 -15.49 -3.28
C GLY A 29 -10.52 -14.93 -1.92
N LYS A 30 -9.44 -15.49 -1.37
CA LYS A 30 -8.89 -15.04 -0.10
C LYS A 30 -8.38 -13.60 -0.27
N GLN A 31 -8.61 -12.76 0.74
CA GLN A 31 -8.03 -11.43 0.81
C GLN A 31 -6.50 -11.53 0.79
N GLU A 32 -5.86 -10.80 -0.12
CA GLU A 32 -4.41 -10.85 -0.31
C GLU A 32 -3.81 -9.45 -0.47
N ILE A 33 -2.65 -9.24 0.14
CA ILE A 33 -1.81 -8.06 -0.04
C ILE A 33 -0.41 -8.53 -0.43
N HIS A 34 0.12 -8.00 -1.53
CA HIS A 34 1.44 -8.30 -2.06
C HIS A 34 2.28 -7.03 -2.04
N VAL A 35 3.49 -7.09 -1.49
CA VAL A 35 4.39 -5.95 -1.34
C VAL A 35 5.63 -6.17 -2.21
N SER A 36 5.95 -5.20 -3.06
CA SER A 36 7.05 -5.30 -4.03
C SER A 36 8.26 -4.44 -3.70
N SER A 37 8.10 -3.46 -2.80
CA SER A 37 9.20 -2.64 -2.32
C SER A 37 8.98 -2.26 -0.85
N PRO A 38 10.03 -1.89 -0.09
CA PRO A 38 11.41 -1.66 -0.53
C PRO A 38 12.12 -2.93 -1.01
N GLY A 39 13.04 -2.76 -1.97
CA GLY A 39 13.93 -3.83 -2.41
C GLY A 39 15.07 -4.06 -1.39
N PRO A 40 15.94 -5.05 -1.64
CA PRO A 40 16.88 -5.57 -0.62
C PRO A 40 17.98 -4.62 -0.12
N GLY A 41 18.12 -3.42 -0.66
CA GLY A 41 19.14 -2.46 -0.20
C GLY A 41 20.59 -2.96 -0.44
N PRO A 42 21.59 -2.28 0.16
CA PRO A 42 21.47 -1.34 1.27
C PRO A 42 21.00 0.05 0.81
N TRP A 43 20.23 0.74 1.66
CA TRP A 43 19.74 2.10 1.40
C TRP A 43 20.48 3.13 2.23
N ALA A 44 20.74 4.29 1.63
CA ALA A 44 21.45 5.35 2.32
C ALA A 44 20.54 6.02 3.36
N VAL A 45 21.10 6.39 4.51
CA VAL A 45 20.49 7.34 5.44
C VAL A 45 20.07 8.61 4.67
N LYS A 46 18.87 9.15 4.97
CA LYS A 46 18.20 10.27 4.26
C LYS A 46 17.79 10.01 2.81
N SER A 47 17.95 8.78 2.30
CA SER A 47 17.43 8.48 0.95
C SER A 47 15.91 8.36 0.99
N SER A 48 15.26 8.90 -0.04
CA SER A 48 13.83 8.69 -0.26
C SER A 48 13.60 7.30 -0.88
N GLN A 49 12.67 6.56 -0.29
CA GLN A 49 12.29 5.22 -0.68
C GLN A 49 10.77 5.11 -0.74
N ALA A 50 10.26 3.98 -1.22
CA ALA A 50 8.83 3.74 -1.34
C ALA A 50 8.46 2.32 -0.92
N VAL A 51 7.33 2.20 -0.23
CA VAL A 51 6.61 0.93 -0.06
C VAL A 51 5.55 0.86 -1.17
N ASN A 52 5.62 -0.17 -2.01
CA ASN A 52 4.68 -0.40 -3.11
C ASN A 52 3.95 -1.71 -2.91
N TRP A 53 2.64 -1.71 -3.14
CA TRP A 53 1.81 -2.90 -2.99
C TRP A 53 0.71 -2.98 -4.03
N TRP A 54 0.12 -4.16 -4.15
CA TRP A 54 -1.21 -4.37 -4.72
C TRP A 54 -2.00 -5.34 -3.84
N SER A 55 -3.33 -5.23 -3.86
CA SER A 55 -4.22 -6.16 -3.16
C SER A 55 -5.23 -6.82 -4.10
N LEU A 56 -5.68 -8.02 -3.72
CA LEU A 56 -6.68 -8.81 -4.43
C LEU A 56 -7.81 -9.21 -3.49
N HIS A 57 -9.05 -9.23 -3.99
CA HIS A 57 -10.26 -9.60 -3.25
C HIS A 57 -10.47 -8.76 -1.97
N ILE A 58 -10.15 -7.47 -2.02
CA ILE A 58 -10.40 -6.52 -0.93
C ILE A 58 -11.22 -5.36 -1.50
N PRO A 59 -12.30 -4.91 -0.82
CA PRO A 59 -13.06 -3.74 -1.25
C PRO A 59 -12.16 -2.51 -1.42
N SER A 60 -12.37 -1.75 -2.49
CA SER A 60 -11.50 -0.62 -2.87
C SER A 60 -11.52 0.54 -1.87
N ASP A 61 -12.57 0.66 -1.07
CA ASP A 61 -12.73 1.64 0.01
C ASP A 61 -12.05 1.23 1.32
N SER A 62 -11.56 0.00 1.41
CA SER A 62 -10.81 -0.50 2.57
C SER A 62 -9.49 0.25 2.74
N VAL A 63 -9.02 0.30 4.00
CA VAL A 63 -7.81 1.02 4.41
C VAL A 63 -6.72 0.02 4.77
N VAL A 64 -5.51 0.24 4.26
CA VAL A 64 -4.30 -0.48 4.67
C VAL A 64 -3.46 0.37 5.60
N GLY A 65 -2.85 -0.28 6.59
CA GLY A 65 -1.72 0.26 7.34
C GLY A 65 -0.41 -0.20 6.72
N VAL A 66 0.59 0.67 6.77
CA VAL A 66 1.96 0.42 6.30
C VAL A 66 2.90 0.66 7.47
N LYS A 67 3.77 -0.31 7.77
CA LYS A 67 4.81 -0.19 8.80
C LYS A 67 6.16 -0.59 8.22
N ILE A 68 7.22 0.06 8.68
CA ILE A 68 8.61 -0.42 8.51
C ILE A 68 9.12 -0.80 9.88
N ILE A 69 9.63 -2.02 9.98
CA ILE A 69 10.01 -2.66 11.24
C ILE A 69 11.51 -2.94 11.19
N ASP A 70 12.23 -2.48 12.20
CA ASP A 70 13.56 -2.99 12.55
C ASP A 70 13.37 -4.41 13.09
N LYS A 71 13.85 -5.41 12.35
CA LYS A 71 13.66 -6.81 12.67
C LYS A 71 14.46 -7.22 13.90
N ASP A 72 15.60 -6.59 14.13
CA ASP A 72 16.52 -6.96 15.19
C ASP A 72 16.00 -6.49 16.56
N ASP A 73 15.35 -5.32 16.59
CA ASP A 73 14.75 -4.77 17.82
C ASP A 73 13.23 -4.91 17.90
N ASN A 74 12.59 -5.38 16.84
CA ASN A 74 11.13 -5.42 16.69
C ASN A 74 10.47 -4.04 16.95
N PHE A 75 11.10 -2.98 16.43
CA PHE A 75 10.67 -1.60 16.61
C PHE A 75 10.12 -1.01 15.30
N ILE A 76 9.03 -0.26 15.38
CA ILE A 76 8.42 0.40 14.21
C ILE A 76 9.15 1.73 13.99
N VAL A 77 9.87 1.83 12.87
CA VAL A 77 10.66 3.02 12.50
C VAL A 77 9.91 3.96 11.55
N PHE A 78 8.81 3.49 10.95
CA PHE A 78 7.91 4.27 10.13
C PHE A 78 6.52 3.64 10.14
N GLU A 79 5.48 4.48 10.16
CA GLU A 79 4.09 4.07 10.07
C GLU A 79 3.30 5.07 9.21
N GLY A 80 2.35 4.56 8.43
CA GLY A 80 1.42 5.38 7.67
C GLY A 80 0.24 4.58 7.16
N ASP A 81 -0.71 5.26 6.53
CA ASP A 81 -1.96 4.68 6.07
C ASP A 81 -2.20 4.99 4.59
N SER A 82 -2.94 4.11 3.91
CA SER A 82 -3.38 4.32 2.54
C SER A 82 -4.60 3.46 2.21
N HIS A 83 -5.02 3.46 0.95
CA HIS A 83 -6.14 2.65 0.48
C HIS A 83 -5.67 1.31 -0.12
N CYS A 84 -6.58 0.34 -0.12
CA CYS A 84 -6.43 -0.91 -0.86
C CYS A 84 -6.37 -0.69 -2.38
N GLY A 85 -6.06 -1.75 -3.13
CA GLY A 85 -5.76 -1.71 -4.55
C GLY A 85 -4.25 -1.62 -4.76
N THR A 86 -3.83 -0.90 -5.81
CA THR A 86 -2.41 -0.58 -6.06
C THR A 86 -2.06 0.72 -5.36
N GLY A 87 -0.98 0.71 -4.57
CA GLY A 87 -0.57 1.89 -3.83
C GLY A 87 0.92 2.02 -3.64
N THR A 88 1.30 3.25 -3.30
CA THR A 88 2.67 3.67 -3.03
C THR A 88 2.65 4.59 -1.82
N LEU A 89 3.53 4.33 -0.85
CA LEU A 89 3.77 5.22 0.27
C LEU A 89 5.27 5.53 0.34
N ASN A 90 5.60 6.81 0.11
CA ASN A 90 6.97 7.28 0.17
C ASN A 90 7.39 7.50 1.63
N PHE A 91 8.65 7.20 1.91
CA PHE A 91 9.28 7.49 3.20
C PHE A 91 10.73 7.92 2.99
N GLU A 92 11.28 8.60 3.99
CA GLU A 92 12.71 8.90 4.05
C GLU A 92 13.35 8.00 5.10
N VAL A 93 14.52 7.43 4.79
CA VAL A 93 15.30 6.68 5.78
C VAL A 93 15.79 7.65 6.85
N GLY A 94 15.30 7.49 8.09
CA GLY A 94 15.61 8.38 9.21
C GLY A 94 17.10 8.39 9.57
N GLU A 95 17.57 9.51 10.11
CA GLU A 95 18.94 9.64 10.63
C GLU A 95 19.21 8.72 11.83
N ASP A 96 18.15 8.38 12.57
CA ASP A 96 18.15 7.58 13.78
C ASP A 96 18.00 6.08 13.51
N TRP A 97 17.79 5.68 12.25
CA TRP A 97 17.69 4.27 11.88
C TRP A 97 19.04 3.58 12.06
N LYS A 98 19.02 2.42 12.69
CA LYS A 98 20.24 1.67 13.02
C LYS A 98 20.87 1.10 11.76
N VAL A 99 22.11 1.49 11.50
CA VAL A 99 22.87 0.99 10.34
C VAL A 99 23.17 -0.50 10.49
N HIS A 100 23.25 -1.21 9.37
CA HIS A 100 23.47 -2.65 9.28
C HIS A 100 22.39 -3.56 9.91
N HIS A 101 21.39 -3.01 10.58
CA HIS A 101 20.21 -3.76 11.01
C HIS A 101 19.38 -4.22 9.79
N GLU A 102 18.68 -5.34 9.94
CA GLU A 102 17.70 -5.81 8.96
C GLU A 102 16.35 -5.13 9.20
N PHE A 103 15.81 -4.49 8.16
CA PHE A 103 14.49 -3.88 8.15
C PHE A 103 13.59 -4.58 7.12
N TYR A 104 12.29 -4.50 7.32
CA TYR A 104 11.30 -4.88 6.31
C TYR A 104 10.04 -4.05 6.44
N ALA A 105 9.32 -3.87 5.32
CA ALA A 105 8.01 -3.25 5.31
C ALA A 105 6.91 -4.32 5.41
N VAL A 106 5.83 -3.99 6.10
CA VAL A 106 4.59 -4.76 6.12
C VAL A 106 3.44 -3.84 5.73
N VAL A 107 2.56 -4.33 4.85
CA VAL A 107 1.29 -3.69 4.51
C VAL A 107 0.19 -4.63 4.96
N PHE A 108 -0.75 -4.15 5.76
CA PHE A 108 -1.80 -4.95 6.38
C PHE A 108 -3.16 -4.26 6.25
N LEU A 109 -4.23 -5.05 6.10
CA LEU A 109 -5.59 -4.55 6.10
C LEU A 109 -5.99 -4.17 7.54
N LYS A 110 -6.48 -2.94 7.77
CA LYS A 110 -6.78 -2.48 9.14
C LYS A 110 -7.90 -3.25 9.81
N ASP A 111 -8.92 -3.63 9.06
CA ASP A 111 -10.07 -4.37 9.58
C ASP A 111 -9.77 -5.88 9.72
N ASN A 112 -8.62 -6.34 9.21
CA ASN A 112 -8.18 -7.73 9.29
C ASN A 112 -6.64 -7.81 9.20
N GLU A 113 -5.94 -7.69 10.33
CA GLU A 113 -4.47 -7.68 10.37
C GLU A 113 -3.82 -9.03 9.99
N ASP A 114 -4.61 -10.10 9.83
CA ASP A 114 -4.13 -11.38 9.30
C ASP A 114 -3.94 -11.31 7.77
N CYS A 115 -4.63 -10.39 7.09
CA CYS A 115 -4.39 -10.07 5.69
C CYS A 115 -3.23 -9.07 5.59
N LYS A 116 -2.04 -9.56 5.29
CA LYS A 116 -0.83 -8.75 5.18
C LYS A 116 0.17 -9.30 4.17
N GLY A 117 0.95 -8.40 3.60
CA GLY A 117 2.10 -8.69 2.75
C GLY A 117 3.38 -8.09 3.32
N PHE A 118 4.52 -8.68 2.96
CA PHE A 118 5.84 -8.26 3.43
C PHE A 118 6.74 -7.93 2.25
N SER A 119 7.56 -6.88 2.37
CA SER A 119 8.60 -6.59 1.40
C SER A 119 9.77 -7.57 1.52
N GLY A 120 10.74 -7.44 0.62
CA GLY A 120 12.09 -7.94 0.89
C GLY A 120 12.69 -7.27 2.13
N LYS A 121 13.67 -7.94 2.74
CA LYS A 121 14.46 -7.34 3.82
C LYS A 121 15.54 -6.45 3.24
N PHE A 122 15.87 -5.36 3.92
CA PHE A 122 16.91 -4.43 3.51
C PHE A 122 17.73 -3.94 4.70
N THR A 123 18.89 -3.37 4.40
CA THR A 123 19.78 -2.77 5.40
C THR A 123 20.03 -1.30 5.11
N ILE A 124 20.50 -0.56 6.11
CA ILE A 124 20.84 0.86 6.00
C ILE A 124 22.35 1.07 6.13
N PHE A 125 22.90 2.03 5.38
CA PHE A 125 24.31 2.44 5.46
C PHE A 125 24.44 3.97 5.52
N LYS A 126 25.57 4.48 6.05
CA LYS A 126 25.88 5.92 5.96
C LYS A 126 26.71 6.24 4.72
N THR A 127 26.43 7.36 4.09
CA THR A 127 27.09 7.78 2.85
C THR A 127 28.58 8.10 3.02
N ASP A 128 29.01 8.51 4.22
CA ASP A 128 30.43 8.70 4.58
C ASP A 128 31.19 7.38 4.74
N GLU A 129 30.53 6.30 5.18
CA GLU A 129 31.11 4.95 5.27
C GLU A 129 31.35 4.31 3.88
N TYR A 130 30.56 4.71 2.87
CA TYR A 130 30.69 4.22 1.49
C TYR A 130 31.52 5.15 0.59
N GLY A 131 31.98 6.30 1.12
CA GLY A 131 32.77 7.33 0.44
C GLY A 131 34.23 6.96 0.14
N GLY A 132 34.50 5.67 -0.10
CA GLY A 132 35.80 5.10 -0.44
C GLY A 132 35.80 4.35 -1.76
N GLY A 133 35.18 4.89 -2.80
CA GLY A 133 35.24 4.29 -4.14
C GLY A 133 34.18 4.87 -5.08
N TYR A 134 34.61 5.34 -6.24
CA TYR A 134 33.80 5.90 -7.33
C TYR A 134 33.34 7.35 -7.17
N GLY A 135 34.29 8.23 -6.89
CA GLY A 135 34.22 9.58 -7.46
C GLY A 135 34.36 9.48 -8.98
N TYR A 136 33.29 9.74 -9.71
CA TYR A 136 33.39 10.07 -11.13
C TYR A 136 34.06 11.44 -11.22
N GLU A 137 35.38 11.45 -11.35
CA GLU A 137 36.09 12.62 -11.89
C GLU A 137 35.49 12.92 -13.26
N GLN A 138 34.68 13.99 -13.34
CA GLN A 138 34.41 14.63 -14.62
C GLN A 138 35.75 15.17 -15.14
N LYS A 139 36.40 14.42 -16.03
CA LYS A 139 37.49 14.94 -16.85
C LYS A 139 36.93 16.09 -17.68
N LYS A 140 37.20 17.32 -17.24
CA LYS A 140 37.12 18.51 -18.09
C LYS A 140 38.19 18.35 -19.18
N ASN A 141 37.77 18.02 -20.39
CA ASN A 141 38.61 18.17 -21.56
C ASN A 141 38.68 19.68 -21.87
N TYR A 142 39.90 20.21 -21.83
CA TYR A 142 40.28 21.53 -22.37
C TYR A 142 40.27 21.50 -23.89
#